data_AF-A0AA43QJG5-F1
#
_entry.id   AF-A0AA43QJG5-F1
#
_cell.length_a   1.000
_cell.length_b   1.000
_cell.length_c   1.000
_cell.angle_alpha   90.00
_cell.angle_beta   90.00
_cell.angle_gamma   90.00
#
_symmetry.space_group_name_H-M   'P 1'
#
loop_
_entity.id
_entity.type
_entity.pdbx_description
1 polymer ?
#
loop_
_entity_poly.entity_id
_entity_poly.type
_entity_poly.pdbx_seq_one_letter_code
_entity_poly.pdbx_strand_id
1 'polypeptide(L)'
;MPKAATKKNTASSARQEPYTKSSPKDSAIADKENIAPSPEKSSSAKPTPKAKSQDASATKHTHTDYRAVPLDQVKGEVPCYDNAAAVRRKLKNLLASKENIPDISPAKKWSQAGMAAEMQKLEEVDGPVEEMNKNGNGPTTRSLAIFLKKSGNMGGADSPCFYWGYVLLEKLRIMKREKKSKPRMKAEEE
;
A
#
# COMPACT_ATOMS: atom_id res chain seq x y z
N MET A 1 54.99 -46.03 -21.49
CA MET A 1 53.79 -45.16 -21.41
C MET A 1 54.20 -43.78 -20.90
N PRO A 2 54.28 -42.73 -21.74
CA PRO A 2 54.63 -41.39 -21.29
C PRO A 2 53.41 -40.62 -20.76
N LYS A 3 53.60 -39.94 -19.62
CA LYS A 3 52.58 -39.13 -18.92
C LYS A 3 52.44 -37.76 -19.60
N ALA A 4 51.21 -37.41 -20.00
CA ALA A 4 50.87 -36.11 -20.57
C ALA A 4 50.77 -35.02 -19.48
N ALA A 5 51.52 -33.94 -19.62
CA ALA A 5 51.47 -32.77 -18.76
C ALA A 5 50.39 -31.80 -19.25
N THR A 6 49.38 -31.53 -18.43
CA THR A 6 48.33 -30.54 -18.70
C THR A 6 48.75 -29.18 -18.15
N LYS A 7 49.01 -28.20 -19.03
CA LYS A 7 49.28 -26.80 -18.65
C LYS A 7 47.96 -26.08 -18.35
N LYS A 8 47.83 -25.50 -17.15
CA LYS A 8 46.73 -24.64 -16.73
C LYS A 8 46.96 -23.21 -17.26
N ASN A 9 46.04 -22.70 -18.08
CA ASN A 9 45.96 -21.29 -18.45
C ASN A 9 45.04 -20.57 -17.46
N THR A 10 45.60 -19.65 -16.67
CA THR A 10 44.85 -18.69 -15.85
C THR A 10 44.78 -17.37 -16.59
N ALA A 11 43.67 -17.11 -17.26
CA ALA A 11 43.36 -15.80 -17.83
C ALA A 11 42.92 -14.84 -16.70
N SER A 12 43.76 -13.85 -16.42
CA SER A 12 43.44 -12.72 -15.54
C SER A 12 42.57 -11.72 -16.30
N SER A 13 41.30 -11.58 -15.90
CA SER A 13 40.39 -10.56 -16.44
C SER A 13 40.47 -9.33 -15.56
N ALA A 14 41.21 -8.32 -16.02
CA ALA A 14 41.24 -6.99 -15.43
C ALA A 14 39.99 -6.20 -15.86
N ARG A 15 38.93 -6.25 -15.05
CA ARG A 15 37.77 -5.35 -15.17
C ARG A 15 38.09 -4.05 -14.42
N GLN A 16 38.50 -3.01 -15.14
CA GLN A 16 38.48 -1.64 -14.63
C GLN A 16 37.14 -0.99 -15.02
N GLU A 17 36.31 -0.67 -14.01
CA GLU A 17 35.23 0.30 -14.18
C GLU A 17 35.64 1.62 -13.52
N PRO A 18 35.63 2.75 -14.24
CA PRO A 18 35.51 4.05 -13.61
C PRO A 18 34.03 4.47 -13.58
N TYR A 19 33.38 4.25 -12.42
CA TYR A 19 32.13 4.94 -12.09
C TYR A 19 32.41 6.43 -11.91
N THR A 20 31.89 7.29 -12.78
CA THR A 20 31.64 8.69 -12.44
C THR A 20 30.34 8.77 -11.65
N LYS A 21 30.47 9.03 -10.35
CA LYS A 21 29.37 9.40 -9.45
C LYS A 21 28.78 10.72 -9.93
N SER A 22 27.56 10.70 -10.47
CA SER A 22 26.71 11.90 -10.54
C SER A 22 25.66 11.79 -9.45
N SER A 23 25.81 12.65 -8.44
CA SER A 23 24.86 12.82 -7.35
C SER A 23 23.54 13.39 -7.88
N PRO A 24 22.38 12.76 -7.61
CA PRO A 24 21.10 13.42 -7.80
C PRO A 24 20.94 14.50 -6.72
N LYS A 25 20.82 15.75 -7.15
CA LYS A 25 20.46 16.89 -6.31
C LYS A 25 19.11 16.66 -5.66
N ASP A 26 19.08 16.84 -4.34
CA ASP A 26 17.89 17.01 -3.54
C ASP A 26 16.95 18.05 -4.17
N SER A 27 15.77 17.61 -4.56
CA SER A 27 14.59 18.47 -4.70
C SER A 27 13.58 17.98 -3.67
N ALA A 28 13.83 18.36 -2.42
CA ALA A 28 12.87 18.27 -1.34
C ALA A 28 11.75 19.29 -1.61
N ILE A 29 10.76 18.90 -2.43
CA ILE A 29 9.44 19.54 -2.37
C ILE A 29 8.75 18.93 -1.15
N ALA A 30 8.92 19.61 -0.02
CA ALA A 30 8.25 19.31 1.22
C ALA A 30 6.75 19.61 1.05
N ASP A 31 5.98 18.57 0.76
CA ASP A 31 4.51 18.60 0.78
C ASP A 31 4.02 18.79 2.23
N LYS A 32 3.53 19.98 2.52
CA LYS A 32 3.05 20.44 3.84
C LYS A 32 1.58 20.12 4.12
N GLU A 33 0.96 19.14 3.44
CA GLU A 33 -0.50 18.97 3.55
C GLU A 33 -1.00 17.82 4.45
N ASN A 34 -0.12 17.15 5.21
CA ASN A 34 -0.59 16.10 6.13
C ASN A 34 0.06 16.16 7.53
N ILE A 35 -0.11 17.30 8.19
CA ILE A 35 0.08 17.40 9.65
C ILE A 35 -1.16 16.76 10.30
N ALA A 36 -0.97 15.61 10.93
CA ALA A 36 -1.92 15.06 11.90
C ALA A 36 -1.93 15.97 13.15
N PRO A 37 -3.07 16.23 13.79
CA PRO A 37 -3.12 17.12 14.94
C PRO A 37 -2.43 16.48 16.15
N SER A 38 -1.37 17.12 16.62
CA SER A 38 -0.81 16.88 17.96
C SER A 38 -1.79 17.42 19.01
N PRO A 39 -2.02 16.73 20.14
CA PRO A 39 -2.87 17.23 21.20
C PRO A 39 -2.03 18.16 22.08
N GLU A 40 -2.40 19.44 22.21
CA GLU A 40 -2.37 20.17 23.49
C GLU A 40 -2.92 21.62 23.38
N LYS A 41 -3.94 21.88 24.23
CA LYS A 41 -4.29 23.10 24.98
C LYS A 41 -4.79 24.39 24.26
N SER A 42 -6.12 24.52 24.34
CA SER A 42 -6.91 25.66 24.84
C SER A 42 -6.78 27.07 24.22
N SER A 43 -7.87 27.56 23.63
CA SER A 43 -8.72 28.60 24.24
C SER A 43 -9.98 28.91 23.41
N SER A 44 -10.96 29.46 24.11
CA SER A 44 -12.39 29.61 23.83
C SER A 44 -12.79 30.39 22.58
N ALA A 45 -13.85 29.93 21.89
CA ALA A 45 -15.05 30.72 21.54
C ALA A 45 -16.15 29.85 20.88
N LYS A 46 -17.38 30.01 21.35
CA LYS A 46 -18.66 29.50 20.80
C LYS A 46 -19.52 30.75 20.46
N PRO A 47 -20.72 30.66 19.84
CA PRO A 47 -21.32 29.61 18.99
C PRO A 47 -22.00 30.17 17.71
N THR A 48 -22.45 29.32 16.78
CA THR A 48 -23.82 29.29 16.18
C THR A 48 -23.90 28.32 14.97
N PRO A 49 -25.11 27.83 14.56
CA PRO A 49 -25.32 26.41 14.29
C PRO A 49 -25.74 26.07 12.83
N LYS A 50 -25.72 24.75 12.58
CA LYS A 50 -26.43 23.99 11.51
C LYS A 50 -25.94 24.16 10.06
N ALA A 51 -25.24 23.14 9.58
CA ALA A 51 -25.74 22.35 8.47
C ALA A 51 -25.36 20.87 8.70
N LYS A 52 -26.38 20.02 8.80
CA LYS A 52 -26.24 18.56 8.76
C LYS A 52 -25.85 18.20 7.32
N SER A 53 -24.63 17.75 7.11
CA SER A 53 -24.34 16.88 5.96
C SER A 53 -24.51 15.44 6.46
N GLN A 54 -25.65 14.87 6.10
CA GLN A 54 -25.97 13.47 6.28
C GLN A 54 -25.03 12.65 5.39
N ASP A 55 -23.93 12.14 5.95
CA ASP A 55 -23.23 11.02 5.33
C ASP A 55 -24.01 9.75 5.72
N ALA A 56 -25.11 9.56 5.01
CA ALA A 56 -26.00 8.42 5.12
C ALA A 56 -25.59 7.37 4.07
N SER A 57 -24.50 6.67 4.31
CA SER A 57 -24.42 5.23 4.04
C SER A 57 -23.78 4.50 5.21
N ALA A 58 -24.31 4.77 6.41
CA ALA A 58 -24.15 3.87 7.55
C ALA A 58 -24.97 2.59 7.32
N THR A 59 -24.65 1.83 6.27
CA THR A 59 -25.06 0.43 6.19
C THR A 59 -24.43 -0.24 7.39
N LYS A 60 -25.27 -0.74 8.31
CA LYS A 60 -24.87 -1.44 9.53
C LYS A 60 -24.18 -2.74 9.15
N HIS A 61 -22.95 -2.67 8.68
CA HIS A 61 -22.15 -3.83 8.37
C HIS A 61 -21.65 -4.42 9.69
N THR A 62 -22.36 -5.43 10.18
CA THR A 62 -21.91 -6.37 11.23
C THR A 62 -20.93 -7.38 10.65
N HIS A 63 -20.04 -6.95 9.76
CA HIS A 63 -19.08 -7.87 9.16
C HIS A 63 -17.98 -8.16 10.18
N THR A 64 -18.02 -9.37 10.72
CA THR A 64 -16.95 -9.93 11.54
C THR A 64 -15.65 -10.04 10.73
N ASP A 65 -15.75 -10.30 9.43
CA ASP A 65 -14.64 -10.36 8.49
C ASP A 65 -14.55 -9.09 7.64
N TYR A 66 -13.37 -8.47 7.60
CA TYR A 66 -13.12 -7.30 6.77
C TYR A 66 -13.12 -7.61 5.28
N ARG A 67 -12.86 -8.86 4.87
CA ARG A 67 -12.83 -9.23 3.44
C ARG A 67 -14.21 -9.12 2.78
N ALA A 68 -15.27 -9.36 3.57
CA ALA A 68 -16.66 -9.28 3.14
C ALA A 68 -17.20 -7.84 3.09
N VAL A 69 -16.41 -6.84 3.49
CA VAL A 69 -16.83 -5.43 3.43
C VAL A 69 -17.00 -5.03 1.97
N PRO A 70 -18.20 -4.60 1.54
CA PRO A 70 -18.42 -4.16 0.17
C PRO A 70 -17.71 -2.83 -0.07
N LEU A 71 -17.10 -2.71 -1.24
CA LEU A 71 -16.52 -1.46 -1.74
C LEU A 71 -17.29 -1.02 -2.99
N ASP A 72 -17.44 0.29 -3.15
CA ASP A 72 -18.04 0.87 -4.36
C ASP A 72 -17.07 0.67 -5.53
N GLN A 73 -17.47 -0.16 -6.49
CA GLN A 73 -16.70 -0.41 -7.71
C GLN A 73 -17.27 0.42 -8.85
N VAL A 74 -16.40 1.13 -9.56
CA VAL A 74 -16.75 1.87 -10.78
C VAL A 74 -16.12 1.10 -11.94
N LYS A 75 -16.95 0.58 -12.85
CA LYS A 75 -16.51 -0.27 -13.99
C LYS A 75 -15.72 -1.53 -13.56
N GLY A 76 -16.07 -2.13 -12.43
CA GLY A 76 -15.41 -3.34 -11.93
C GLY A 76 -14.08 -3.09 -11.21
N GLU A 77 -13.69 -1.82 -11.03
CA GLU A 77 -12.48 -1.44 -10.29
C GLU A 77 -12.83 -0.53 -9.11
N VAL A 78 -12.11 -0.66 -8.00
CA VAL A 78 -12.22 0.25 -6.86
C VAL A 78 -11.41 1.52 -7.19
N PRO A 79 -12.04 2.70 -7.27
CA PRO A 79 -11.30 3.94 -7.53
C PRO A 79 -10.22 4.17 -6.46
N CYS A 80 -8.98 4.33 -6.90
CA CYS A 80 -7.85 4.55 -6.01
C CYS A 80 -7.57 6.05 -5.87
N TYR A 81 -7.88 6.62 -4.71
CA TYR A 81 -7.68 8.05 -4.42
C TYR A 81 -6.32 8.36 -3.78
N ASP A 82 -5.55 7.33 -3.40
CA ASP A 82 -4.22 7.50 -2.82
C ASP A 82 -3.15 7.27 -3.88
N ASN A 83 -2.07 8.05 -3.84
CA ASN A 83 -0.89 7.75 -4.65
C ASN A 83 -0.10 6.55 -4.10
N ALA A 84 0.77 5.97 -4.93
CA ALA A 84 1.53 4.78 -4.55
C ALA A 84 2.42 5.02 -3.33
N ALA A 85 2.97 6.22 -3.15
CA ALA A 85 3.75 6.57 -1.96
C ALA A 85 2.90 6.55 -0.67
N ALA A 86 1.67 7.06 -0.71
CA ALA A 86 0.75 7.05 0.42
C ALA A 86 0.36 5.62 0.81
N VAL A 87 0.02 4.78 -0.18
CA VAL A 87 -0.27 3.35 0.06
C VAL A 87 0.93 2.65 0.70
N ARG A 88 2.15 2.86 0.19
CA ARG A 88 3.37 2.29 0.79
C ARG A 88 3.57 2.72 2.24
N ARG A 89 3.38 4.01 2.54
CA ARG A 89 3.50 4.52 3.92
C ARG A 89 2.49 3.85 4.84
N LYS A 90 1.22 3.76 4.43
CA LYS A 90 0.16 3.10 5.21
C LYS A 90 0.46 1.62 5.46
N LEU A 91 0.90 0.88 4.42
CA LEU A 91 1.28 -0.52 4.58
C LEU A 91 2.49 -0.71 5.49
N LYS A 92 3.52 0.15 5.38
CA LYS A 92 4.68 0.14 6.30
C LYS A 92 4.25 0.41 7.74
N ASN A 93 3.36 1.38 7.95
CA ASN A 93 2.84 1.68 9.28
C ASN A 93 2.07 0.50 9.86
N LEU A 94 1.28 -0.21 9.04
CA LEU A 94 0.55 -1.40 9.47
C LEU A 94 1.47 -2.56 9.84
N LEU A 95 2.56 -2.76 9.09
CA LEU A 95 3.61 -3.74 9.43
C LEU A 95 4.38 -3.34 10.70
N ALA A 96 4.60 -2.04 10.91
CA ALA A 96 5.34 -1.51 12.06
C ALA A 96 4.49 -1.49 13.34
N SER A 97 3.18 -1.22 13.23
CA SER A 97 2.27 -1.17 14.38
C SER A 97 2.11 -2.53 15.05
N LYS A 98 2.47 -3.62 14.34
CA LYS A 98 2.37 -5.00 14.84
C LYS A 98 0.97 -5.31 15.39
N GLU A 99 -0.04 -4.62 14.86
CA GLU A 99 -1.44 -4.88 15.13
C GLU A 99 -1.80 -6.30 14.69
N ASN A 100 -2.82 -6.85 15.34
CA ASN A 100 -3.35 -8.15 14.97
C ASN A 100 -4.14 -8.04 13.66
N ILE A 101 -4.05 -9.07 12.84
CA ILE A 101 -4.89 -9.19 11.66
C ILE A 101 -6.31 -9.46 12.17
N PRO A 102 -7.30 -8.65 11.77
CA PRO A 102 -8.69 -8.90 12.13
C PRO A 102 -9.12 -10.29 11.62
N ASP A 103 -9.96 -10.96 12.39
CA ASP A 103 -10.67 -12.20 12.03
C ASP A 103 -9.85 -13.51 11.89
N ILE A 104 -8.55 -13.47 11.56
CA ILE A 104 -7.77 -14.71 11.35
C ILE A 104 -7.31 -15.35 12.65
N SER A 105 -6.81 -14.55 13.59
CA SER A 105 -6.42 -14.99 14.93
C SER A 105 -5.95 -13.79 15.76
N PRO A 106 -6.35 -13.67 17.04
CA PRO A 106 -5.85 -12.62 17.93
C PRO A 106 -4.33 -12.73 18.21
N ALA A 107 -3.68 -13.84 17.83
CA ALA A 107 -2.25 -14.02 17.99
C ALA A 107 -1.44 -13.62 16.74
N LYS A 108 -2.09 -13.52 15.57
CA LYS A 108 -1.38 -13.31 14.31
C LYS A 108 -1.26 -11.83 13.98
N LYS A 109 -0.04 -11.33 14.06
CA LYS A 109 0.31 -9.95 13.73
C LYS A 109 0.50 -9.77 12.23
N TRP A 110 0.32 -8.52 11.77
CA TRP A 110 0.70 -8.15 10.41
C TRP A 110 2.18 -8.47 10.16
N SER A 111 2.41 -9.30 9.15
CA SER A 111 3.73 -9.59 8.61
C SER A 111 3.67 -9.40 7.10
N GLN A 112 4.82 -9.20 6.45
CA GLN A 112 4.83 -8.97 5.00
C GLN A 112 4.26 -10.16 4.23
N ALA A 113 4.56 -11.39 4.66
CA ALA A 113 4.00 -12.60 4.05
C ALA A 113 2.50 -12.72 4.32
N GLY A 114 2.05 -12.43 5.55
CA GLY A 114 0.63 -12.42 5.88
C GLY A 114 -0.14 -11.39 5.05
N MET A 115 0.39 -10.18 4.94
CA MET A 115 -0.21 -9.11 4.15
C MET A 115 -0.33 -9.45 2.67
N ALA A 116 0.70 -10.02 2.06
CA ALA A 116 0.64 -10.49 0.67
C ALA A 116 -0.42 -11.58 0.48
N ALA A 117 -0.49 -12.56 1.39
CA ALA A 117 -1.51 -13.61 1.33
C ALA A 117 -2.93 -13.06 1.49
N GLU A 118 -3.13 -12.02 2.32
CA GLU A 118 -4.43 -11.37 2.46
C GLU A 118 -4.83 -10.58 1.22
N MET A 119 -3.89 -9.87 0.60
CA MET A 119 -4.13 -9.19 -0.67
C MET A 119 -4.50 -10.18 -1.79
N GLN A 120 -3.88 -11.37 -1.81
CA GLN A 120 -4.21 -12.42 -2.76
C GLN A 120 -5.63 -12.99 -2.53
N LYS A 121 -6.04 -13.18 -1.28
CA LYS A 121 -7.43 -13.60 -0.97
C LYS A 121 -8.46 -12.55 -1.35
N LEU A 122 -8.13 -11.26 -1.23
CA LEU A 122 -9.02 -10.20 -1.68
C LEU A 122 -9.25 -10.27 -3.20
N GLU A 123 -8.21 -10.60 -3.96
CA GLU A 123 -8.33 -10.85 -5.40
C GLU A 123 -9.23 -12.05 -5.72
N GLU A 124 -9.14 -13.14 -4.95
CA GLU A 124 -10.02 -14.30 -5.12
C GLU A 124 -11.49 -13.94 -4.85
N VAL A 125 -11.76 -13.02 -3.92
CA VAL A 125 -13.13 -12.62 -3.52
C VAL A 125 -13.72 -11.57 -4.46
N ASP A 126 -12.97 -10.50 -4.75
CA ASP A 126 -13.46 -9.37 -5.54
C ASP A 126 -13.25 -9.58 -7.05
N GLY A 127 -12.49 -10.61 -7.45
CA GLY A 127 -12.17 -10.95 -8.84
C GLY A 127 -10.91 -10.27 -9.36
N PRO A 128 -10.30 -10.80 -10.43
CA PRO A 128 -9.13 -10.19 -11.05
C PRO A 128 -9.51 -8.86 -11.69
N VAL A 129 -8.69 -7.83 -11.45
CA VAL A 129 -8.77 -6.57 -12.18
C VAL A 129 -8.31 -6.81 -13.62
N GLU A 130 -9.22 -6.63 -14.58
CA GLU A 130 -9.00 -6.96 -16.01
C GLU A 130 -7.72 -6.32 -16.57
N GLU A 131 -7.37 -5.12 -16.11
CA GLU A 131 -6.23 -4.38 -16.65
C GLU A 131 -4.88 -4.74 -16.00
N MET A 132 -4.86 -5.18 -14.73
CA MET A 132 -3.62 -5.26 -13.95
C MET A 132 -3.07 -6.68 -13.77
N ASN A 133 -3.86 -7.74 -13.98
CA ASN A 133 -3.40 -9.11 -13.69
C ASN A 133 -3.73 -10.14 -14.77
N LYS A 134 -3.12 -9.99 -15.96
CA LYS A 134 -3.23 -10.96 -17.06
C LYS A 134 -2.72 -12.38 -16.71
N ASN A 135 -1.96 -12.52 -15.63
CA ASN A 135 -1.35 -13.78 -15.21
C ASN A 135 -2.05 -14.42 -14.00
N GLY A 136 -3.14 -13.84 -13.50
CA GLY A 136 -4.02 -14.44 -12.48
C GLY A 136 -3.36 -14.79 -11.14
N ASN A 137 -2.20 -14.19 -10.84
CA ASN A 137 -1.48 -14.44 -9.59
C ASN A 137 -1.30 -13.10 -8.87
N GLY A 138 -2.01 -12.93 -7.76
CA GLY A 138 -1.98 -11.72 -6.96
C GLY A 138 -0.63 -11.31 -6.42
N PRO A 139 -0.60 -10.23 -5.62
CA PRO A 139 0.63 -9.71 -5.06
C PRO A 139 1.31 -10.75 -4.16
N THR A 140 2.44 -11.28 -4.63
CA THR A 140 3.29 -12.18 -3.87
C THR A 140 4.10 -11.45 -2.80
N THR A 141 4.56 -12.17 -1.77
CA THR A 141 5.44 -11.62 -0.71
C THR A 141 6.68 -10.90 -1.27
N ARG A 142 7.25 -11.40 -2.37
CA ARG A 142 8.40 -10.78 -3.04
C ARG A 142 8.01 -9.48 -3.74
N SER A 143 6.89 -9.48 -4.47
CA SER A 143 6.39 -8.27 -5.14
C SER A 143 6.06 -7.17 -4.13
N LEU A 144 5.48 -7.53 -2.98
CA LEU A 144 5.24 -6.59 -1.89
C LEU A 144 6.55 -6.04 -1.31
N ALA A 145 7.57 -6.89 -1.13
CA ALA A 145 8.90 -6.45 -0.69
C ALA A 145 9.48 -5.37 -1.62
N ILE A 146 9.38 -5.61 -2.93
CA ILE A 146 9.89 -4.71 -3.97
C ILE A 146 9.08 -3.42 -3.97
N PHE A 147 7.75 -3.53 -3.94
CA PHE A 147 6.85 -2.38 -3.88
C PHE A 147 7.20 -1.49 -2.69
N LEU A 148 7.26 -2.04 -1.47
CA LEU A 148 7.58 -1.27 -0.26
C LEU A 148 8.97 -0.59 -0.30
N LYS A 149 9.92 -1.14 -1.07
CA LYS A 149 11.25 -0.54 -1.27
C LYS A 149 11.27 0.58 -2.32
N LYS A 150 10.28 0.68 -3.21
CA LYS A 150 10.21 1.76 -4.22
C LYS A 150 10.05 3.14 -3.57
N SER A 151 10.58 4.16 -4.24
CA SER A 151 10.49 5.59 -3.88
C SER A 151 9.71 6.38 -4.94
N GLY A 152 9.43 7.66 -4.66
CA GLY A 152 8.69 8.57 -5.55
C GLY A 152 7.17 8.39 -5.52
N ASN A 153 6.41 9.41 -5.93
CA ASN A 153 4.94 9.40 -5.81
C ASN A 153 4.27 8.28 -6.62
N MET A 154 4.80 7.96 -7.80
CA MET A 154 4.23 6.98 -8.74
C MET A 154 4.99 5.64 -8.77
N GLY A 155 6.10 5.52 -8.03
CA GLY A 155 6.95 4.32 -8.12
C GLY A 155 6.19 3.07 -7.71
N GLY A 156 5.86 2.17 -8.63
CA GLY A 156 5.09 0.96 -8.33
C GLY A 156 3.57 1.12 -8.39
N ALA A 157 3.06 2.21 -8.95
CA ALA A 157 1.62 2.36 -9.22
C ALA A 157 1.09 1.31 -10.22
N ASP A 158 1.99 0.75 -11.04
CA ASP A 158 1.75 -0.35 -11.97
C ASP A 158 1.71 -1.73 -11.30
N SER A 159 2.03 -1.81 -10.00
CA SER A 159 2.10 -3.09 -9.29
C SER A 159 0.72 -3.52 -8.80
N PRO A 160 0.38 -4.82 -8.86
CA PRO A 160 -0.83 -5.34 -8.20
C PRO A 160 -0.81 -5.09 -6.68
N CYS A 161 0.38 -4.92 -6.08
CA CYS A 161 0.53 -4.54 -4.68
C CYS A 161 -0.04 -3.16 -4.36
N PHE A 162 -0.06 -2.24 -5.33
CA PHE A 162 -0.62 -0.91 -5.14
C PHE A 162 -2.14 -0.97 -5.05
N TYR A 163 -2.79 -1.54 -6.07
CA TYR A 163 -4.24 -1.66 -6.11
C TYR A 163 -4.79 -2.50 -4.95
N TRP A 164 -4.33 -3.75 -4.80
CA TRP A 164 -4.82 -4.63 -3.73
C TRP A 164 -4.40 -4.14 -2.35
N GLY A 165 -3.27 -3.44 -2.24
CA GLY A 165 -2.89 -2.76 -1.01
C GLY A 165 -3.84 -1.63 -0.64
N TYR A 166 -4.31 -0.87 -1.62
CA TYR A 166 -5.33 0.16 -1.42
C TYR A 166 -6.67 -0.46 -1.00
N VAL A 167 -7.15 -1.49 -1.71
CA VAL A 167 -8.38 -2.22 -1.39
C VAL A 167 -8.35 -2.76 0.04
N LEU A 168 -7.24 -3.40 0.44
CA LEU A 168 -7.04 -3.89 1.80
C LEU A 168 -7.18 -2.78 2.84
N LEU A 169 -6.51 -1.65 2.63
CA LEU A 169 -6.55 -0.52 3.55
C LEU A 169 -7.95 0.10 3.63
N GLU A 170 -8.69 0.15 2.53
CA GLU A 170 -10.04 0.71 2.49
C GLU A 170 -11.05 -0.19 3.21
N LYS A 171 -10.96 -1.52 3.02
CA LYS A 171 -11.75 -2.49 3.79
C LYS A 171 -11.45 -2.39 5.29
N LEU A 172 -10.17 -2.28 5.66
CA LEU A 172 -9.77 -2.09 7.06
C LEU A 172 -10.28 -0.76 7.63
N ARG A 173 -10.27 0.33 6.85
CA ARG A 173 -10.79 1.65 7.26
C ARG A 173 -12.28 1.58 7.59
N ILE A 174 -13.08 0.98 6.70
CA ILE A 174 -14.53 0.83 6.89
C ILE A 174 -14.81 -0.05 8.11
N MET A 175 -14.09 -1.16 8.27
CA MET A 175 -14.21 -2.04 9.44
C MET A 175 -13.88 -1.30 10.74
N LYS A 176 -12.80 -0.49 10.77
CA LYS A 176 -12.41 0.34 11.92
C LYS A 176 -13.33 1.57 12.11
N ARG A 177 -14.28 1.82 11.21
CA ARG A 177 -15.15 3.01 11.18
C ARG A 177 -14.38 4.33 11.13
N GLU A 178 -13.22 4.31 10.47
CA GLU A 178 -12.41 5.50 10.26
C GLU A 178 -13.02 6.39 9.15
N LYS A 179 -12.85 7.71 9.26
CA LYS A 179 -13.37 8.66 8.27
C LYS A 179 -12.71 8.46 6.91
N LYS A 180 -13.44 8.77 5.83
CA LYS A 180 -12.88 8.80 4.46
C LYS A 180 -11.65 9.71 4.40
N SER A 181 -10.69 9.37 3.54
CA SER A 181 -9.49 10.19 3.37
C SER A 181 -9.86 11.55 2.75
N LYS A 182 -9.12 12.61 3.10
CA LYS A 182 -9.25 13.94 2.47
C LYS A 182 -9.24 13.91 0.94
N PRO A 183 -8.32 13.19 0.26
CA PRO A 183 -8.33 13.13 -1.20
C PRO A 183 -9.61 12.50 -1.75
N ARG A 184 -10.18 11.50 -1.08
CA ARG A 184 -11.46 10.91 -1.48
C ARG A 184 -12.63 11.89 -1.30
N MET A 185 -12.68 12.60 -0.17
CA MET A 185 -13.71 13.63 0.04
C MET A 185 -13.65 14.72 -1.03
N LYS A 186 -12.44 15.16 -1.41
CA LYS A 186 -12.25 16.16 -2.47
C LYS A 186 -12.67 15.64 -3.85
N ALA A 187 -12.34 14.39 -4.17
CA ALA A 187 -12.67 13.78 -5.46
C ALA A 187 -14.15 13.37 -5.60
N GLU A 188 -14.88 13.21 -4.50
CA GLU A 188 -16.33 12.96 -4.51
C GLU A 188 -17.15 14.27 -4.49
N GLU A 189 -16.55 15.42 -4.15
CA GLU A 189 -17.19 16.74 -4.12
C GLU A 189 -17.10 17.49 -5.46
N GLU A 190 -16.17 17.09 -6.33
CA GLU A 190 -15.96 17.59 -7.70
C GLU A 190 -16.72 16.76 -8.74
#